data_AF-A0A2E8DHM2-F1
#
_entry.id   AF-A0A2E8DHM2-F1
#
_cell.length_a   1.000
_cell.length_b   1.000
_cell.length_c   1.000
_cell.angle_alpha   90.00
_cell.angle_beta   90.00
_cell.angle_gamma   90.00
#
_symmetry.space_group_name_H-M   'P 1'
#
loop_
_entity.id
_entity.type
_entity.pdbx_description
1 polymer ?
#
loop_
_entity_poly.entity_id
_entity_poly.type
_entity_poly.pdbx_seq_one_letter_code
_entity_poly.pdbx_strand_id
1 'polypeptide(L)' 'DLDLRESVAYADSASDLPMLEAVGFPVAVNPETRLASIAKKRGWLVEDFAKSPGMSRRLLPLAPPISTAVARRSA' A
#
# COMPACT_ATOMS: atom_id res chain seq x y z
N ASP A 1 6.89 -5.77 30.24
CA ASP A 1 5.76 -5.29 29.45
C ASP A 1 6.31 -4.49 28.28
N LEU A 2 5.65 -4.47 27.13
CA LEU A 2 6.13 -3.76 25.93
C LEU A 2 5.27 -2.50 25.72
N ASP A 3 5.87 -1.31 25.73
CA ASP A 3 5.12 -0.07 25.49
C ASP A 3 5.03 0.21 23.97
N LEU A 4 3.81 0.14 23.45
CA LEU A 4 3.53 0.43 22.04
C LEU A 4 3.74 1.92 21.71
N ARG A 5 3.65 2.81 22.70
CA ARG A 5 3.90 4.26 22.51
C ARG A 5 5.36 4.56 22.22
N GLU A 6 6.28 3.69 22.59
CA GLU A 6 7.71 3.79 22.25
C GLU A 6 8.06 2.96 21.01
N SER A 7 7.07 2.33 20.37
CA SER A 7 7.26 1.43 19.23
C SER A 7 7.05 2.13 17.89
N VAL A 8 7.69 1.58 16.85
CA VAL A 8 7.56 2.00 15.45
C VAL A 8 6.84 0.90 14.67
N ALA A 9 5.89 1.26 13.82
CA ALA A 9 5.22 0.33 12.92
C ALA A 9 5.26 0.81 11.47
N TYR A 10 5.47 -0.13 10.55
CA TYR A 10 5.51 0.11 9.12
C TYR A 10 4.38 -0.68 8.44
N ALA A 11 3.59 -0.02 7.59
CA ALA A 11 2.58 -0.71 6.77
C ALA A 11 2.30 0.02 5.46
N ASP A 12 1.78 -0.69 4.46
CA ASP A 12 1.48 -0.20 3.12
C ASP A 12 -0.04 -0.19 2.80
N SER A 13 -0.86 -0.89 3.59
CA SER A 13 -2.32 -0.98 3.40
C SER A 13 -3.12 -0.32 4.53
N ALA A 14 -4.32 0.19 4.22
CA ALA A 14 -5.25 0.69 5.23
C ALA A 14 -5.84 -0.42 6.11
N SER A 15 -5.63 -1.70 5.78
CA SER A 15 -6.04 -2.83 6.62
C SER A 15 -5.30 -2.83 7.97
N ASP A 16 -4.07 -2.31 7.98
CA ASP A 16 -3.21 -2.22 9.16
C ASP A 16 -3.42 -0.92 9.96
N LEU A 17 -4.47 -0.15 9.63
CA LEU A 17 -4.75 1.11 10.30
C LEU A 17 -4.88 0.98 11.83
N PRO A 18 -5.56 -0.05 12.40
CA PRO A 18 -5.64 -0.19 13.85
C PRO A 18 -4.26 -0.38 14.51
N MET A 19 -3.31 -1.04 13.82
CA MET A 19 -1.95 -1.23 14.32
C MET A 19 -1.16 0.07 14.28
N LEU A 20 -1.25 0.81 13.17
CA LEU A 20 -0.59 2.11 13.03
C LEU A 20 -1.12 3.14 14.04
N GLU A 21 -2.40 3.06 14.41
CA GLU A 21 -3.01 3.95 15.42
C GLU A 21 -2.61 3.61 16.86
N ALA A 22 -2.16 2.38 17.12
CA ALA A 22 -1.80 1.93 18.45
C ALA A 22 -0.37 2.30 18.86
N VAL A 23 0.52 2.52 17.89
CA VAL A 23 1.94 2.82 18.13
C VAL A 23 2.21 4.32 18.23
N GLY A 24 3.34 4.69 18.86
CA GLY A 24 3.78 6.08 18.92
C GLY A 24 4.34 6.62 17.60
N PHE A 25 4.97 5.75 16.80
CA PHE A 25 5.68 6.15 15.58
C PHE A 25 5.19 5.34 14.35
N PRO A 26 4.02 5.67 13.79
CA PRO A 26 3.54 5.03 12.57
C PRO A 26 4.24 5.56 11.32
N VAL A 27 4.60 4.65 10.42
CA VAL A 27 5.23 4.93 9.13
C VAL A 27 4.47 4.22 8.01
N ALA A 28 4.03 4.97 7.02
CA ALA A 28 3.36 4.44 5.84
C ALA A 28 4.39 4.19 4.74
N VAL A 29 4.60 2.94 4.32
CA VAL A 29 5.60 2.57 3.32
C VAL A 29 4.92 2.26 2.01
N ASN A 30 5.31 2.91 0.91
CA ASN A 30 4.67 2.74 -0.41
C ASN A 30 3.12 2.67 -0.33
N PRO A 31 2.45 3.60 0.40
CA PRO A 31 1.08 3.38 0.83
C PRO A 31 0.08 3.37 -0.33
N GLU A 32 -0.96 2.55 -0.18
CA GLU A 32 -2.14 2.65 -1.04
C GLU A 32 -2.83 4.02 -0.90
N THR A 33 -3.61 4.43 -1.90
CA THR A 33 -4.26 5.76 -1.96
C THR A 33 -5.03 6.12 -0.68
N ARG A 34 -5.70 5.14 -0.07
CA ARG A 34 -6.46 5.34 1.18
C ARG A 34 -5.51 5.61 2.36
N LEU A 35 -4.49 4.78 2.54
CA LEU A 35 -3.51 4.96 3.61
C LEU A 35 -2.71 6.27 3.42
N ALA A 36 -2.32 6.60 2.18
CA ALA A 36 -1.63 7.86 1.85
C ALA A 36 -2.44 9.09 2.28
N SER A 37 -3.75 9.06 2.04
CA SER A 37 -4.66 10.14 2.45
C SER A 37 -4.75 10.28 3.96
N ILE A 38 -4.76 9.16 4.69
CA ILE A 38 -4.82 9.14 6.15
C ILE A 38 -3.47 9.61 6.75
N ALA A 39 -2.36 9.07 6.26
CA ALA A 39 -1.01 9.44 6.67
C ALA A 39 -0.80 10.95 6.51
N LYS A 40 -1.18 11.52 5.36
CA LYS A 40 -1.12 12.97 5.13
C LYS A 40 -1.98 13.78 6.10
N LYS A 41 -3.21 13.32 6.40
CA LYS A 41 -4.10 14.00 7.34
C LYS A 41 -3.59 13.96 8.78
N ARG A 42 -2.95 12.86 9.17
CA ARG A 42 -2.44 12.64 10.53
C ARG A 42 -0.99 13.08 10.73
N GLY A 43 -0.31 13.48 9.67
CA GLY A 43 1.10 13.88 9.70
C GLY A 43 2.05 12.71 9.92
N TRP A 44 1.67 11.50 9.50
CA TRP A 44 2.54 10.32 9.60
C TRP A 44 3.66 10.39 8.55
N LEU A 45 4.78 9.76 8.89
CA LEU A 45 5.89 9.61 7.96
C LEU A 45 5.45 8.73 6.79
N VAL A 46 5.78 9.14 5.56
CA VAL A 46 5.54 8.38 4.35
C VAL A 46 6.88 8.12 3.68
N GLU A 47 7.21 6.85 3.48
CA GLU A 47 8.47 6.41 2.90
C GLU A 47 8.22 5.63 1.61
N ASP A 48 8.97 5.93 0.56
CA ASP A 48 8.93 5.21 -0.70
C ASP A 48 10.15 4.28 -0.80
N PHE A 49 9.92 2.99 -0.64
CA PHE A 49 11.00 1.99 -0.71
C PHE A 49 11.11 1.43 -2.12
N ALA A 50 12.29 1.61 -2.72
CA ALA A 50 12.62 0.98 -3.98
C ALA A 50 12.64 -0.56 -3.83
N LYS A 51 12.23 -1.25 -4.89
CA LYS A 51 12.32 -2.72 -4.93
C LYS A 51 13.77 -3.16 -4.85
N SER A 52 14.04 -4.20 -4.06
CA SER A 52 15.37 -4.77 -3.95
C SER A 52 15.91 -5.22 -5.32
N PRO A 53 17.20 -5.00 -5.62
CA PRO A 53 17.84 -5.52 -6.83
C PRO A 53 17.62 -7.04 -6.94
N GLY A 54 17.19 -7.51 -8.11
CA GLY A 54 16.91 -8.94 -8.35
C GLY A 54 15.47 -9.39 -8.09
N MET A 55 14.58 -8.51 -7.59
CA MET A 55 13.14 -8.79 -7.53
C MET A 55 12.58 -8.96 -8.95
N SER A 56 12.35 -10.22 -9.33
CA SER A 56 11.88 -10.57 -10.67
C SER A 56 10.48 -10.02 -10.91
N ARG A 57 10.35 -9.02 -11.80
CA ARG A 57 9.05 -8.57 -12.34
C ARG A 57 8.55 -9.52 -13.42
N ARG A 58 8.73 -10.82 -13.24
CA ARG A 58 8.10 -11.81 -14.12
C ARG A 58 6.61 -11.67 -13.88
N LEU A 59 5.91 -11.16 -14.88
CA LEU A 59 4.47 -11.26 -14.91
C LEU A 59 4.15 -12.74 -14.73
N LEU A 60 3.41 -13.06 -13.67
CA LEU A 60 2.76 -14.36 -13.61
C LEU A 60 2.00 -14.52 -14.94
N PRO A 61 1.95 -15.72 -15.52
CA PRO A 61 1.10 -16.01 -16.68
C PRO A 61 -0.38 -15.96 -16.24
N LEU A 62 -0.81 -14.80 -15.77
CA LEU A 62 -2.20 -14.43 -15.60
C LEU A 62 -2.74 -14.28 -17.01
N ALA A 63 -3.90 -14.89 -17.25
CA ALA A 63 -4.57 -14.91 -18.54
C ALA A 63 -4.54 -13.53 -19.23
N PRO A 64 -4.53 -13.47 -20.58
CA PRO A 64 -4.54 -12.21 -21.30
C PRO A 64 -5.65 -11.30 -20.76
N PRO A 65 -5.40 -9.98 -20.63
CA PRO A 65 -6.38 -9.05 -20.10
C PRO A 65 -7.68 -9.22 -20.87
N ILE A 66 -8.79 -9.45 -20.15
CA ILE A 66 -10.12 -9.55 -20.76
C ILE A 66 -10.37 -8.24 -21.50
N SER A 67 -10.27 -8.28 -22.82
CA SER A 67 -10.60 -7.14 -23.67
C SER A 67 -12.12 -6.96 -23.59
N THR A 68 -12.55 -6.04 -22.72
CA THR A 68 -13.93 -5.51 -22.71
C THR A 68 -14.10 -4.50 -23.85
N ALA A 69 -13.69 -4.87 -25.06
CA ALA A 69 -14.11 -4.15 -26.27
C ALA A 69 -15.58 -4.52 -26.53
N VAL A 70 -16.48 -3.77 -25.90
CA VAL A 70 -17.90 -3.71 -26.22
C VAL A 70 -18.03 -3.60 -27.74
N ALA A 71 -18.66 -4.60 -28.34
CA ALA A 71 -19.01 -4.62 -29.74
C ALA A 71 -19.92 -3.44 -30.06
N ARG A 72 -19.33 -2.34 -30.54
CA ARG A 72 -20.04 -1.40 -31.40
C ARG A 72 -20.31 -2.11 -32.72
N ARG A 73 -21.44 -2.82 -32.82
CA ARG A 73 -22.09 -3.06 -34.12
C ARG A 73 -23.11 -1.95 -34.32
N SER A 74 -22.73 -0.99 -35.13
CA SER A 74 -23.63 -0.13 -35.88
C SER A 74 -23.89 -0.84 -37.22
N ALA A 75 -25.15 -1.18 -37.49
CA ALA A 75 -25.82 -1.29 -38.79
C ALA A 75 -27.13 -2.06 -38.60
#